data_AF-A0A8S2N409-F1
#
_entry.id   AF-A0A8S2N409-F1
#
_cell.length_a   1.000
_cell.length_b   1.000
_cell.length_c   1.000
_cell.angle_alpha   90.00
_cell.angle_beta   90.00
_cell.angle_gamma   90.00
#
_symmetry.space_group_name_H-M   'P 1'
#
loop_
_entity.id
_entity.type
_entity.pdbx_description
1 polymer ?
#
loop_
_entity_poly.entity_id
_entity_poly.type
_entity_poly.pdbx_seq_one_letter_code
_entity_poly.pdbx_strand_id
1 'polypeptide(L)'
;MTSKEVKTIKINSETRHPLEPLSIAEIGLAVSVLKKQSDKVTSTTRFVSITLREPPKEKILGKSNEKITREADVVLFNNETNSCYEARILLEDEGHIVSLEHIPNVQPTMTIDEQMECEQAVLRSTEFQELILKHYGIEDVNRVMVDIWSSGYYGEEEERTHRLARPLCFVRSDPTDNGYTHPIEGLRPVVDLNTNASIHFEVKMTGILSLGAIPPEQKSAYGSIIAPQLFGPYHQHFFNVRLDLAIDGVDNTAYMVDVEADPDDAEYNRFHNAFHINKIRLDTEKQARSHLSLEKSRSWIFENNSTRNAIGQPTGYKLYPGENCMPLSSKNAWWRKRASFVDYHVWVTPFHENEMFGSGNYPNQCQSDIGLHKYTEQDRSIVNRDIVLWYTFGVTHIPRQEDFPVMPVVVCGFTLKPNGFFDINPSSDIPKAIKKIDEACCKN
;
A
#
# COMPACT_ATOMS: atom_id res chain seq x y z
N MET A 1 7.17 -48.27 -0.02
CA MET A 1 7.73 -47.21 0.85
C MET A 1 9.13 -46.92 0.38
N THR A 2 9.46 -45.66 0.09
CA THR A 2 10.83 -45.22 -0.26
C THR A 2 11.02 -43.83 0.31
N SER A 3 11.81 -43.73 1.38
CA SER A 3 12.12 -42.46 2.03
C SER A 3 13.01 -41.62 1.10
N LYS A 4 12.46 -40.53 0.54
CA LYS A 4 13.29 -39.48 -0.06
C LYS A 4 14.03 -38.78 1.09
N GLU A 5 15.35 -38.91 1.12
CA GLU A 5 16.19 -38.17 2.05
C GLU A 5 15.98 -36.66 1.85
N VAL A 6 15.69 -35.94 2.93
CA VAL A 6 15.66 -34.48 2.92
C VAL A 6 17.10 -34.00 2.84
N LYS A 7 17.57 -33.69 1.62
CA LYS A 7 18.91 -33.12 1.42
C LYS A 7 19.06 -31.86 2.25
N THR A 8 19.93 -31.89 3.25
CA THR A 8 20.26 -30.73 4.08
C THR A 8 20.94 -29.69 3.21
N ILE A 9 20.20 -28.67 2.78
CA ILE A 9 20.76 -27.54 2.04
C ILE A 9 21.61 -26.74 3.04
N LYS A 10 22.94 -26.81 2.91
CA LYS A 10 23.82 -25.84 3.56
C LYS A 10 23.66 -24.51 2.84
N ILE A 11 22.74 -23.68 3.32
CA ILE A 11 22.53 -22.32 2.84
C ILE A 11 23.71 -21.47 3.33
N ASN A 12 24.32 -20.70 2.42
CA ASN A 12 25.43 -19.81 2.76
C ASN A 12 24.86 -18.57 3.48
N SER A 13 25.21 -18.36 4.75
CA SER A 13 24.50 -17.46 5.66
C SER A 13 25.01 -16.01 5.67
N GLU A 14 25.71 -15.58 4.63
CA GLU A 14 26.24 -14.21 4.51
C GLU A 14 25.16 -13.25 4.02
N THR A 15 24.35 -12.74 4.95
CA THR A 15 23.57 -11.52 4.74
C THR A 15 24.54 -10.35 4.56
N ARG A 16 24.48 -9.69 3.41
CA ARG A 16 25.45 -8.69 2.93
C ARG A 16 25.10 -7.28 3.38
N HIS A 17 23.83 -7.02 3.65
CA HIS A 17 23.35 -5.74 4.17
C HIS A 17 22.24 -5.95 5.20
N PRO A 18 22.21 -5.21 6.33
CA PRO A 18 21.22 -5.46 7.39
C PRO A 18 19.76 -5.33 6.97
N LEU A 19 19.46 -4.54 5.93
CA LEU A 19 18.13 -4.37 5.34
C LEU A 19 17.80 -5.36 4.21
N GLU A 20 18.63 -6.38 3.95
CA GLU A 20 18.22 -7.45 3.02
C GLU A 20 17.03 -8.24 3.59
N PRO A 21 15.98 -8.55 2.80
CA PRO A 21 14.88 -9.40 3.23
C PRO A 21 15.35 -10.73 3.83
N LEU A 22 14.52 -11.35 4.67
CA LEU A 22 14.87 -12.62 5.31
C LEU A 22 15.13 -13.72 4.27
N SER A 23 16.27 -14.37 4.41
CA SER A 23 16.63 -15.55 3.63
C SER A 23 15.77 -16.76 4.01
N ILE A 24 15.74 -17.76 3.12
CA ILE A 24 15.05 -19.04 3.36
C ILE A 24 15.60 -19.73 4.63
N ALA A 25 16.88 -19.53 4.97
CA ALA A 25 17.48 -20.04 6.20
C ALA A 25 16.89 -19.37 7.45
N GLU A 26 16.81 -18.04 7.46
CA GLU A 26 16.27 -17.25 8.58
C GLU A 26 14.78 -17.53 8.81
N ILE A 27 14.00 -17.61 7.73
CA ILE A 27 12.58 -18.00 7.79
C ILE A 27 12.43 -19.43 8.35
N GLY A 28 13.25 -20.37 7.86
CA GLY A 28 13.29 -21.74 8.37
C GLY A 28 13.69 -21.83 9.84
N LEU A 29 14.62 -20.97 10.29
CA LEU A 29 15.05 -20.87 11.68
C LEU A 29 13.91 -20.34 12.57
N ALA A 30 13.26 -19.24 12.19
CA ALA A 30 12.13 -18.66 12.93
C ALA A 30 10.98 -19.66 13.10
N VAL A 31 10.60 -20.36 12.02
CA VAL A 31 9.59 -21.45 12.08
C VAL A 31 10.03 -22.59 13.01
N SER A 32 11.31 -22.98 12.96
CA SER A 32 11.85 -24.08 13.76
C SER A 32 11.97 -23.75 15.25
N VAL A 33 12.25 -22.48 15.58
CA VAL A 33 12.26 -21.96 16.96
C VAL A 33 10.83 -21.90 17.52
N LEU A 34 9.89 -21.35 16.76
CA LEU A 34 8.49 -21.21 17.19
C LEU A 34 7.77 -22.56 17.32
N LYS A 35 8.02 -23.53 16.44
CA LYS A 35 7.44 -24.89 16.56
C LYS A 35 7.93 -25.69 17.77
N LYS A 36 8.94 -25.21 18.52
CA LYS A 36 9.30 -25.77 19.85
C LYS A 36 8.31 -25.36 20.96
N GLN A 37 7.51 -24.29 20.76
CA GLN A 37 6.51 -23.81 21.71
C GLN A 37 5.15 -24.49 21.48
N SER A 38 5.08 -25.80 21.72
CA SER A 38 3.89 -26.62 21.39
C SER A 38 2.61 -26.26 22.17
N ASP A 39 2.73 -25.41 23.20
CA ASP A 39 1.62 -24.81 23.97
C ASP A 39 0.95 -23.63 23.25
N LYS A 40 1.66 -22.96 22.32
CA LYS A 40 1.19 -21.78 21.57
C LYS A 40 1.16 -21.99 20.05
N VAL A 41 2.01 -22.89 19.54
CA VAL A 41 2.16 -23.19 18.11
C VAL A 41 1.74 -24.64 17.88
N THR A 42 0.43 -24.82 17.67
CA THR A 42 -0.22 -26.12 17.46
C THR A 42 -0.33 -26.45 15.96
N SER A 43 -0.92 -27.60 15.64
CA SER A 43 -1.35 -27.92 14.27
C SER A 43 -2.47 -27.02 13.73
N THR A 44 -3.11 -26.23 14.60
CA THR A 44 -4.17 -25.25 14.27
C THR A 44 -3.64 -23.81 14.19
N THR A 45 -2.32 -23.60 14.38
CA THR A 45 -1.65 -22.29 14.25
C THR A 45 -1.02 -22.11 12.86
N ARG A 46 -1.44 -21.06 12.14
CA ARG A 46 -0.85 -20.57 10.89
C ARG A 46 0.24 -19.52 11.14
N PHE A 47 1.23 -19.48 10.26
CA PHE A 47 2.19 -18.39 10.16
C PHE A 47 1.68 -17.43 9.08
N VAL A 48 1.13 -16.27 9.48
CA VAL A 48 0.48 -15.33 8.56
C VAL A 48 1.52 -14.42 7.89
N SER A 49 2.55 -14.01 8.62
CA SER A 49 3.72 -13.34 8.07
C SER A 49 4.99 -13.71 8.84
N ILE A 50 6.12 -13.70 8.15
CA ILE A 50 7.47 -13.77 8.71
C ILE A 50 8.28 -12.72 7.94
N THR A 51 8.60 -11.61 8.60
CA THR A 51 9.22 -10.43 7.97
C THR A 51 10.44 -9.97 8.75
N LEU A 52 11.41 -9.35 8.06
CA LEU A 52 12.54 -8.71 8.73
C LEU A 52 12.01 -7.63 9.67
N ARG A 53 12.40 -7.68 10.95
CA ARG A 53 12.35 -6.48 11.79
C ARG A 53 13.51 -5.60 11.35
N GLU A 54 13.21 -4.47 10.71
CA GLU A 54 14.26 -3.53 10.29
C GLU A 54 15.06 -3.06 11.53
N PRO A 55 16.41 -3.14 11.50
CA PRO A 55 17.21 -2.72 12.65
C PRO A 55 17.02 -1.24 12.97
N PRO A 56 17.15 -0.81 14.24
CA PRO A 56 16.95 0.57 14.65
C PRO A 56 17.70 1.57 13.76
N LYS A 57 16.98 2.57 13.26
CA LYS A 57 17.45 3.54 12.25
C LYS A 57 18.79 4.21 12.62
N GLU A 58 19.03 4.46 13.91
CA GLU A 58 20.31 4.98 14.42
C GLU A 58 21.51 4.06 14.18
N LYS A 59 21.34 2.73 14.22
CA LYS A 59 22.39 1.76 13.92
C LYS A 59 22.69 1.71 12.42
N ILE A 60 21.65 1.73 11.58
CA ILE A 60 21.77 1.81 10.11
C ILE A 60 22.48 3.11 9.68
N LEU A 61 22.19 4.23 10.34
CA LEU A 61 22.85 5.53 10.12
C LEU A 61 24.25 5.65 10.75
N GLY A 62 24.78 4.59 11.38
CA GLY A 62 26.10 4.62 12.03
C GLY A 62 26.19 5.56 13.24
N LYS A 63 25.06 5.98 13.82
CA LYS A 63 25.00 6.84 15.02
C LYS A 63 25.21 6.06 16.32
N SER A 64 25.14 4.73 16.28
CA SER A 64 25.41 3.83 17.40
C SER A 64 26.50 2.81 17.04
N ASN A 65 27.36 2.49 18.00
CA ASN A 65 28.43 1.49 17.88
C ASN A 65 27.97 0.07 18.29
N GLU A 66 26.69 -0.10 18.65
CA GLU A 66 26.17 -1.42 18.97
C GLU A 66 26.15 -2.34 17.75
N LYS A 67 26.35 -3.64 17.99
CA LYS A 67 26.14 -4.66 16.96
C LYS A 67 24.71 -4.54 16.40
N ILE A 68 24.60 -4.62 15.08
CA ILE A 68 23.33 -4.80 14.39
C ILE A 68 22.96 -6.29 14.47
N THR A 69 21.93 -6.59 15.25
CA THR A 69 21.23 -7.88 15.26
C THR A 69 20.31 -7.99 14.03
N ARG A 70 20.00 -9.23 13.60
CA ARG A 70 18.90 -9.48 12.66
C ARG A 70 17.78 -10.22 13.38
N GLU A 71 16.59 -9.62 13.32
CA GLU A 71 15.39 -10.10 13.99
C GLU A 71 14.27 -10.32 12.95
N ALA A 72 13.39 -11.27 13.23
CA ALA A 72 12.15 -11.48 12.48
C ALA A 72 10.95 -11.11 13.34
N ASP A 73 10.10 -10.23 12.84
CA ASP A 73 8.74 -10.04 13.33
C ASP A 73 7.83 -11.09 12.64
N VAL A 74 7.09 -11.86 13.43
CA VAL A 74 6.27 -13.00 12.98
C VAL A 74 4.85 -12.84 13.49
N VAL A 75 3.86 -12.87 12.60
CA VAL A 75 2.44 -12.90 12.98
C VAL A 75 1.92 -14.33 12.89
N LEU A 76 1.44 -14.83 14.01
CA LEU A 76 0.80 -16.14 14.15
C LEU A 76 -0.71 -15.96 14.33
N PHE A 77 -1.48 -16.91 13.82
CA PHE A 77 -2.92 -16.96 14.03
C PHE A 77 -3.40 -18.39 14.25
N ASN A 78 -4.17 -18.62 15.31
CA ASN A 78 -4.72 -19.94 15.61
C ASN A 78 -6.22 -19.99 15.27
N ASN A 79 -6.57 -20.83 14.29
CA ASN A 79 -7.94 -20.95 13.77
C ASN A 79 -8.93 -21.56 14.80
N GLU A 80 -8.45 -22.37 15.74
CA GLU A 80 -9.27 -23.09 16.73
C GLU A 80 -9.66 -22.20 17.92
N THR A 81 -8.77 -21.28 18.31
CA THR A 81 -8.98 -20.34 19.43
C THR A 81 -9.29 -18.91 18.97
N ASN A 82 -9.33 -18.66 17.67
CA ASN A 82 -9.50 -17.34 17.05
C ASN A 82 -8.57 -16.26 17.64
N SER A 83 -7.30 -16.62 17.86
CA SER A 83 -6.34 -15.78 18.59
C SER A 83 -5.11 -15.44 17.74
N CYS A 84 -4.65 -14.20 17.85
CA CYS A 84 -3.48 -13.68 17.13
C CYS A 84 -2.30 -13.49 18.09
N TYR A 85 -1.09 -13.81 17.65
CA TYR A 85 0.13 -13.56 18.41
C TYR A 85 1.18 -12.89 17.53
N GLU A 86 1.90 -11.92 18.08
CA GLU A 86 3.15 -11.41 17.53
C GLU A 86 4.31 -12.10 18.22
N ALA A 87 5.33 -12.49 17.45
CA ALA A 87 6.57 -13.04 17.98
C ALA A 87 7.77 -12.35 17.36
N ARG A 88 8.79 -12.08 18.18
CA ARG A 88 10.07 -11.52 17.75
C ARG A 88 11.16 -12.56 17.93
N ILE A 89 11.85 -12.90 16.85
CA ILE A 89 12.90 -13.94 16.85
C ILE A 89 14.23 -13.30 16.50
N LEU A 90 15.21 -13.36 17.39
CA LEU A 90 16.60 -13.02 17.07
C LEU A 90 17.22 -14.22 16.33
N LEU A 91 17.70 -13.98 15.11
CA LEU A 91 18.09 -14.97 14.12
C LEU A 91 19.57 -15.40 14.21
N GLU A 92 20.25 -15.04 15.30
CA GLU A 92 21.65 -15.41 15.55
C GLU A 92 21.75 -16.82 16.17
N ASP A 93 22.87 -17.50 15.87
CA ASP A 93 23.20 -18.86 16.31
C ASP A 93 22.08 -19.90 16.03
N GLU A 94 21.46 -20.49 17.06
CA GLU A 94 20.34 -21.44 16.92
C GLU A 94 18.95 -20.76 16.83
N GLY A 95 18.92 -19.43 16.88
CA GLY A 95 17.72 -18.61 16.92
C GLY A 95 16.99 -18.67 18.28
N HIS A 96 16.49 -17.52 18.76
CA HIS A 96 15.75 -17.47 20.03
C HIS A 96 14.60 -16.45 20.04
N ILE A 97 13.59 -16.74 20.87
CA ILE A 97 12.40 -15.91 21.03
C ILE A 97 12.74 -14.73 21.96
N VAL A 98 12.66 -13.52 21.42
CA VAL A 98 12.79 -12.25 22.17
C VAL A 98 11.46 -11.91 22.84
N SER A 99 10.35 -12.05 22.12
CA SER A 99 9.00 -12.05 22.72
C SER A 99 8.00 -12.89 21.91
N LEU A 100 6.89 -13.28 22.55
CA LEU A 100 5.78 -14.05 21.96
C LEU A 100 4.49 -13.72 22.73
N GLU A 101 3.76 -12.75 22.20
CA GLU A 101 2.74 -11.94 22.87
C GLU A 101 1.37 -12.12 22.20
N HIS A 102 0.29 -12.21 22.99
CA HIS A 102 -1.07 -12.32 22.46
C HIS A 102 -1.63 -10.94 22.13
N ILE A 103 -2.09 -10.74 20.89
CA ILE A 103 -2.70 -9.49 20.43
C ILE A 103 -4.22 -9.65 20.44
N PRO A 104 -4.95 -9.09 21.43
CA PRO A 104 -6.38 -9.33 21.59
C PRO A 104 -7.23 -8.49 20.63
N ASN A 105 -8.35 -9.06 20.17
CA ASN A 105 -9.37 -8.39 19.35
C ASN A 105 -8.88 -7.88 17.98
N VAL A 106 -7.86 -8.49 17.39
CA VAL A 106 -7.39 -8.21 16.02
C VAL A 106 -7.62 -9.39 15.09
N GLN A 107 -7.78 -9.11 13.80
CA GLN A 107 -7.68 -10.10 12.74
C GLN A 107 -6.46 -9.77 11.88
N PRO A 108 -5.49 -10.69 11.74
CA PRO A 108 -4.40 -10.54 10.77
C PRO A 108 -4.94 -10.73 9.34
N THR A 109 -4.11 -10.42 8.34
CA THR A 109 -4.46 -10.67 6.92
C THR A 109 -4.86 -12.12 6.67
N MET A 110 -5.66 -12.35 5.64
CA MET A 110 -5.93 -13.70 5.15
C MET A 110 -4.70 -14.23 4.41
N THR A 111 -4.38 -15.50 4.61
CA THR A 111 -3.31 -16.22 3.90
C THR A 111 -3.85 -16.88 2.62
N ILE A 112 -2.96 -17.18 1.66
CA ILE A 112 -3.35 -17.84 0.41
C ILE A 112 -3.95 -19.24 0.63
N ASP A 113 -3.47 -19.96 1.65
CA ASP A 113 -4.04 -21.26 2.05
C ASP A 113 -5.50 -21.10 2.52
N GLU A 114 -5.80 -20.06 3.30
CA GLU A 114 -7.18 -19.75 3.73
C GLU A 114 -8.08 -19.33 2.57
N GLN A 115 -7.52 -18.69 1.53
CA GLN A 115 -8.26 -18.41 0.29
C GLN A 115 -8.62 -19.73 -0.41
N MET A 116 -7.65 -20.61 -0.65
CA MET A 116 -7.89 -21.92 -1.27
C MET A 116 -8.87 -22.79 -0.45
N GLU A 117 -8.76 -22.78 0.88
CA GLU A 117 -9.68 -23.51 1.76
C GLU A 117 -11.11 -22.95 1.72
N CYS A 118 -11.28 -21.63 1.64
CA CYS A 118 -12.59 -21.00 1.60
C CYS A 118 -13.29 -21.20 0.24
N GLU A 119 -12.57 -21.11 -0.90
CA GLU A 119 -13.09 -21.52 -2.22
C GLU A 119 -13.58 -22.97 -2.16
N GLN A 120 -12.73 -23.87 -1.65
CA GLN A 120 -13.06 -25.29 -1.56
C GLN A 120 -14.20 -25.58 -0.58
N ALA A 121 -14.44 -24.75 0.44
CA ALA A 121 -15.60 -24.88 1.32
C ALA A 121 -16.90 -24.48 0.60
N VAL A 122 -16.90 -23.35 -0.12
CA VAL A 122 -18.05 -22.87 -0.91
C VAL A 122 -18.44 -23.88 -1.99
N LEU A 123 -17.47 -24.35 -2.79
CA LEU A 123 -17.70 -25.33 -3.86
C LEU A 123 -18.22 -26.70 -3.35
N ARG A 124 -18.06 -27.00 -2.05
CA ARG A 124 -18.52 -28.25 -1.41
C ARG A 124 -19.84 -28.13 -0.65
N SER A 125 -20.40 -26.93 -0.49
CA SER A 125 -21.73 -26.75 0.14
C SER A 125 -22.81 -27.29 -0.80
N THR A 126 -23.58 -28.27 -0.32
CA THR A 126 -24.74 -28.81 -1.04
C THR A 126 -25.76 -27.71 -1.31
N GLU A 127 -25.93 -26.79 -0.37
CA GLU A 127 -26.83 -25.64 -0.46
C GLU A 127 -26.41 -24.69 -1.58
N PHE A 128 -25.09 -24.42 -1.71
CA PHE A 128 -24.54 -23.62 -2.79
C PHE A 128 -24.69 -24.32 -4.16
N GLN A 129 -24.42 -25.63 -4.22
CA GLN A 129 -24.61 -26.45 -5.43
C GLN A 129 -26.09 -26.47 -5.87
N GLU A 130 -27.02 -26.70 -4.95
CA GLU A 130 -28.47 -26.68 -5.22
C GLU A 130 -28.94 -25.29 -5.66
N LEU A 131 -28.48 -24.22 -5.01
CA LEU A 131 -28.83 -22.85 -5.39
C LEU A 131 -28.29 -22.49 -6.78
N ILE A 132 -27.04 -22.83 -7.10
CA ILE A 132 -26.44 -22.56 -8.41
C ILE A 132 -27.13 -23.35 -9.52
N LEU A 133 -27.42 -24.64 -9.31
CA LEU A 133 -28.17 -25.45 -10.27
C LEU A 133 -29.59 -24.88 -10.48
N LYS A 134 -30.30 -24.54 -9.40
CA LYS A 134 -31.69 -24.05 -9.43
C LYS A 134 -31.83 -22.66 -10.05
N HIS A 135 -30.90 -21.75 -9.79
CA HIS A 135 -31.00 -20.34 -10.20
C HIS A 135 -30.22 -20.01 -11.48
N TYR A 136 -29.18 -20.78 -11.83
CA TYR A 136 -28.32 -20.53 -13.00
C TYR A 136 -28.15 -21.74 -13.94
N GLY A 137 -28.64 -22.93 -13.59
CA GLY A 137 -28.60 -24.12 -14.45
C GLY A 137 -27.20 -24.74 -14.61
N ILE A 138 -26.26 -24.45 -13.70
CA ILE A 138 -24.89 -24.96 -13.77
C ILE A 138 -24.82 -26.29 -13.01
N GLU A 139 -24.61 -27.39 -13.75
CA GLU A 139 -24.49 -28.75 -13.20
C GLU A 139 -23.07 -29.09 -12.70
N ASP A 140 -22.03 -28.55 -13.35
CA ASP A 140 -20.62 -28.79 -12.97
C ASP A 140 -20.04 -27.58 -12.23
N VAL A 141 -20.01 -27.68 -10.90
CA VAL A 141 -19.46 -26.63 -10.04
C VAL A 141 -17.93 -26.51 -10.08
N ASN A 142 -17.19 -27.45 -10.70
CA ASN A 142 -15.75 -27.28 -10.90
C ASN A 142 -15.41 -26.21 -11.96
N ARG A 143 -16.43 -25.75 -12.71
CA ARG A 143 -16.36 -24.58 -13.59
C ARG A 143 -16.57 -23.27 -12.84
N VAL A 144 -16.95 -23.33 -11.56
CA VAL A 144 -17.07 -22.16 -10.68
C VAL A 144 -15.73 -21.88 -10.01
N MET A 145 -15.28 -20.64 -10.10
CA MET A 145 -14.05 -20.11 -9.47
C MET A 145 -14.45 -19.08 -8.41
N VAL A 146 -13.76 -19.02 -7.27
CA VAL A 146 -14.16 -18.19 -6.11
C VAL A 146 -13.01 -17.28 -5.65
N ASP A 147 -13.09 -15.99 -5.96
CA ASP A 147 -12.15 -14.96 -5.51
C ASP A 147 -12.52 -14.41 -4.12
N ILE A 148 -11.53 -14.11 -3.27
CA ILE A 148 -11.75 -13.99 -1.82
C ILE A 148 -11.31 -12.64 -1.26
N TRP A 149 -12.33 -11.88 -0.86
CA TRP A 149 -12.22 -10.53 -0.33
C TRP A 149 -12.41 -10.54 1.19
N SER A 150 -11.69 -9.64 1.87
CA SER A 150 -11.85 -9.42 3.32
C SER A 150 -13.29 -9.03 3.64
N SER A 151 -13.89 -9.59 4.69
CA SER A 151 -15.29 -9.31 5.06
C SER A 151 -15.59 -7.84 5.38
N GLY A 152 -14.56 -7.05 5.71
CA GLY A 152 -14.70 -5.70 6.23
C GLY A 152 -15.30 -5.69 7.65
N TYR A 153 -16.01 -4.63 7.97
CA TYR A 153 -16.83 -4.51 9.17
C TYR A 153 -17.99 -3.56 8.84
N TYR A 154 -19.22 -4.01 9.05
CA TYR A 154 -20.45 -3.31 8.69
C TYR A 154 -21.41 -3.14 9.89
N GLY A 155 -21.16 -3.85 11.00
CA GLY A 155 -21.74 -3.58 12.31
C GLY A 155 -22.20 -4.79 13.09
N GLU A 156 -22.18 -5.99 12.48
CA GLU A 156 -22.82 -7.19 13.04
C GLU A 156 -21.96 -7.88 14.10
N GLU A 157 -22.59 -8.65 14.99
CA GLU A 157 -21.89 -9.35 16.08
C GLU A 157 -21.00 -10.49 15.57
N GLU A 158 -21.39 -11.17 14.49
CA GLU A 158 -20.58 -12.20 13.82
C GLU A 158 -19.26 -11.61 13.30
N GLU A 159 -19.29 -10.39 12.75
CA GLU A 159 -18.10 -9.67 12.25
C GLU A 159 -17.13 -9.23 13.37
N ARG A 160 -17.54 -9.32 14.64
CA ARG A 160 -16.68 -9.11 15.82
C ARG A 160 -16.05 -10.39 16.36
N THR A 161 -16.68 -11.54 16.09
CA THR A 161 -16.47 -12.79 16.84
C THR A 161 -15.92 -13.93 16.00
N HIS A 162 -16.06 -13.84 14.67
CA HIS A 162 -15.59 -14.85 13.72
C HIS A 162 -14.58 -14.22 12.74
N ARG A 163 -13.67 -15.02 12.20
CA ARG A 163 -12.77 -14.63 11.11
C ARG A 163 -13.48 -14.85 9.78
N LEU A 164 -13.80 -13.77 9.07
CA LEU A 164 -14.74 -13.80 7.94
C LEU A 164 -14.10 -13.34 6.63
N ALA A 165 -14.59 -13.92 5.54
CA ALA A 165 -14.39 -13.49 4.16
C ALA A 165 -15.75 -13.20 3.51
N ARG A 166 -15.78 -12.37 2.47
CA ARG A 166 -16.94 -12.18 1.58
C ARG A 166 -16.52 -12.59 0.16
N PRO A 167 -16.51 -13.90 -0.17
CA PRO A 167 -16.11 -14.39 -1.48
C PRO A 167 -17.05 -13.92 -2.59
N LEU A 168 -16.50 -13.81 -3.78
CA LEU A 168 -17.13 -13.45 -5.05
C LEU A 168 -16.81 -14.57 -6.07
N CYS A 169 -17.70 -14.90 -7.01
CA CYS A 169 -17.61 -16.13 -7.81
C CYS A 169 -17.51 -15.88 -9.34
N PHE A 170 -17.24 -16.91 -10.15
CA PHE A 170 -17.17 -16.84 -11.62
C PHE A 170 -17.54 -18.16 -12.27
N VAL A 171 -17.83 -18.17 -13.58
CA VAL A 171 -17.91 -19.41 -14.37
C VAL A 171 -16.94 -19.39 -15.55
N ARG A 172 -16.35 -20.54 -15.91
CA ARG A 172 -15.55 -20.70 -17.14
C ARG A 172 -16.27 -21.55 -18.18
N SER A 173 -16.25 -21.11 -19.43
CA SER A 173 -16.77 -21.88 -20.55
C SER A 173 -15.88 -23.09 -20.86
N ASP A 174 -14.55 -22.94 -20.82
CA ASP A 174 -13.56 -24.02 -20.86
C ASP A 174 -12.34 -23.75 -19.93
N PRO A 175 -11.43 -24.71 -19.67
CA PRO A 175 -10.31 -24.52 -18.73
C PRO A 175 -9.35 -23.37 -19.04
N THR A 176 -9.24 -22.95 -20.31
CA THR A 176 -8.39 -21.85 -20.78
C THR A 176 -9.11 -20.50 -20.84
N ASP A 177 -10.41 -20.48 -20.58
CA ASP A 177 -11.27 -19.29 -20.64
C ASP A 177 -10.96 -18.29 -19.51
N ASN A 178 -11.15 -17.01 -19.82
CA ASN A 178 -11.01 -15.91 -18.88
C ASN A 178 -12.27 -15.80 -18.01
N GLY A 179 -12.37 -16.62 -16.96
CA GLY A 179 -13.55 -16.66 -16.09
C GLY A 179 -14.07 -15.29 -15.62
N TYR A 180 -13.19 -14.30 -15.50
CA TYR A 180 -13.55 -12.91 -15.16
C TYR A 180 -14.52 -12.23 -16.15
N THR A 181 -14.70 -12.72 -17.38
CA THR A 181 -15.74 -12.23 -18.31
C THR A 181 -17.13 -12.80 -18.06
N HIS A 182 -17.27 -13.77 -17.15
CA HIS A 182 -18.55 -14.35 -16.75
C HIS A 182 -18.73 -14.29 -15.22
N PRO A 183 -18.99 -13.09 -14.67
CA PRO A 183 -19.10 -12.88 -13.24
C PRO A 183 -20.24 -13.65 -12.61
N ILE A 184 -19.90 -14.27 -11.49
CA ILE A 184 -20.73 -14.37 -10.30
C ILE A 184 -20.04 -13.45 -9.21
N GLU A 185 -19.37 -12.37 -9.67
CA GLU A 185 -18.53 -11.28 -9.03
C GLU A 185 -16.97 -11.44 -8.87
N GLY A 186 -16.10 -10.39 -9.11
CA GLY A 186 -14.73 -10.15 -8.51
C GLY A 186 -13.30 -10.22 -9.23
N LEU A 187 -12.73 -9.13 -9.86
CA LEU A 187 -11.28 -8.69 -10.13
C LEU A 187 -10.04 -9.67 -10.35
N ARG A 188 -8.81 -9.36 -10.91
CA ARG A 188 -8.10 -8.14 -11.45
C ARG A 188 -7.05 -8.31 -12.62
N PRO A 189 -5.69 -8.46 -12.45
CA PRO A 189 -4.58 -7.60 -13.03
C PRO A 189 -4.14 -7.81 -14.54
N VAL A 190 -3.04 -7.32 -15.20
CA VAL A 190 -1.56 -7.10 -14.94
C VAL A 190 -0.92 -5.95 -15.84
N VAL A 191 0.41 -5.66 -15.71
CA VAL A 191 1.12 -4.34 -15.56
C VAL A 191 2.51 -4.17 -16.30
N ASP A 192 2.98 -2.93 -16.63
CA ASP A 192 4.39 -2.57 -17.02
C ASP A 192 4.79 -1.05 -16.88
N LEU A 193 6.08 -0.70 -16.64
CA LEU A 193 6.68 0.53 -16.02
C LEU A 193 6.85 1.81 -16.94
N ASN A 194 7.73 2.85 -16.81
CA ASN A 194 8.97 3.16 -16.01
C ASN A 194 9.42 4.67 -16.09
N THR A 195 10.54 5.07 -15.42
CA THR A 195 11.41 6.30 -15.53
C THR A 195 11.05 7.61 -14.77
N ASN A 196 11.95 8.57 -14.42
CA ASN A 196 13.41 8.58 -14.06
C ASN A 196 13.87 9.95 -13.44
N ALA A 197 15.04 10.01 -12.76
CA ALA A 197 15.83 11.17 -12.27
C ALA A 197 15.23 12.13 -11.21
N SER A 198 13.92 12.38 -11.23
CA SER A 198 13.19 12.67 -9.99
C SER A 198 12.65 11.37 -9.41
N ILE A 199 12.28 11.34 -8.12
CA ILE A 199 11.62 10.14 -7.56
C ILE A 199 10.17 10.17 -8.04
N HIS A 200 9.90 9.47 -9.14
CA HIS A 200 8.56 9.21 -9.63
C HIS A 200 8.02 7.95 -8.94
N PHE A 201 6.85 8.05 -8.32
CA PHE A 201 6.09 6.89 -7.87
C PHE A 201 4.88 6.76 -8.79
N GLU A 202 4.76 5.63 -9.48
CA GLU A 202 3.80 5.40 -10.55
C GLU A 202 3.01 4.12 -10.26
N VAL A 203 1.69 4.24 -10.09
CA VAL A 203 0.77 3.12 -9.91
C VAL A 203 0.04 2.88 -11.22
N LYS A 204 0.04 1.62 -11.67
CA LYS A 204 -0.53 1.19 -12.94
C LYS A 204 -1.71 0.28 -12.69
N MET A 205 -2.90 0.85 -12.81
CA MET A 205 -4.17 0.14 -12.66
C MET A 205 -4.58 -0.40 -14.02
N THR A 206 -4.86 -1.70 -14.09
CA THR A 206 -5.09 -2.46 -15.34
C THR A 206 -5.72 -3.82 -14.98
N GLY A 207 -6.27 -4.56 -15.95
CA GLY A 207 -6.90 -5.86 -15.74
C GLY A 207 -8.44 -5.86 -15.83
N ILE A 208 -9.10 -6.98 -15.57
CA ILE A 208 -10.56 -7.15 -15.73
C ILE A 208 -11.35 -6.37 -14.67
N LEU A 209 -12.45 -5.73 -15.06
CA LEU A 209 -13.34 -4.96 -14.17
C LEU A 209 -13.98 -5.82 -13.09
N SER A 210 -14.30 -5.22 -11.93
CA SER A 210 -15.35 -5.78 -11.08
C SER A 210 -16.68 -5.44 -11.74
N LEU A 211 -17.51 -6.46 -11.96
CA LEU A 211 -18.73 -6.38 -12.74
C LEU A 211 -19.87 -6.98 -11.93
N GLY A 212 -20.97 -6.25 -11.85
CA GLY A 212 -22.25 -6.77 -11.39
C GLY A 212 -23.15 -7.12 -12.58
N ALA A 213 -24.06 -8.06 -12.37
CA ALA A 213 -25.16 -8.32 -13.30
C ALA A 213 -26.23 -7.22 -13.18
N ILE A 214 -26.90 -6.89 -14.28
CA ILE A 214 -28.06 -5.98 -14.30
C ILE A 214 -29.12 -6.50 -15.29
N PRO A 215 -30.42 -6.47 -14.94
CA PRO A 215 -31.49 -6.91 -15.85
C PRO A 215 -31.50 -6.15 -17.19
N PRO A 216 -32.06 -6.74 -18.27
CA PRO A 216 -32.28 -6.06 -19.54
C PRO A 216 -32.98 -4.71 -19.39
N GLU A 217 -32.56 -3.73 -20.20
CA GLU A 217 -33.09 -2.36 -20.26
C GLU A 217 -32.94 -1.50 -18.99
N GLN A 218 -32.61 -2.10 -17.84
CA GLN A 218 -32.38 -1.38 -16.58
C GLN A 218 -31.04 -0.60 -16.61
N LYS A 219 -31.01 0.54 -15.93
CA LYS A 219 -29.82 1.38 -15.73
C LYS A 219 -29.50 1.49 -14.24
N SER A 220 -28.21 1.57 -13.92
CA SER A 220 -27.72 1.85 -12.56
C SER A 220 -27.36 3.32 -12.41
N ALA A 221 -27.66 3.92 -11.26
CA ALA A 221 -27.11 5.22 -10.85
C ALA A 221 -25.69 5.09 -10.25
N TYR A 222 -25.21 3.85 -10.06
CA TYR A 222 -24.00 3.51 -9.32
C TYR A 222 -22.95 2.78 -10.16
N GLY A 223 -23.10 2.75 -11.48
CA GLY A 223 -22.13 2.14 -12.40
C GLY A 223 -22.54 2.22 -13.87
N SER A 224 -21.55 2.14 -14.76
CA SER A 224 -21.75 2.18 -16.21
C SER A 224 -22.18 0.82 -16.76
N ILE A 225 -23.05 0.78 -17.77
CA ILE A 225 -23.28 -0.43 -18.56
C ILE A 225 -22.04 -0.68 -19.44
N ILE A 226 -21.47 -1.88 -19.36
CA ILE A 226 -20.22 -2.25 -20.03
C ILE A 226 -20.52 -3.14 -21.24
N ALA A 227 -21.33 -4.17 -21.01
CA ALA A 227 -21.81 -5.12 -22.01
C ALA A 227 -23.29 -5.47 -21.71
N PRO A 228 -24.01 -6.19 -22.60
CA PRO A 228 -25.39 -6.58 -22.33
C PRO A 228 -25.55 -7.30 -21.00
N GLN A 229 -26.38 -6.76 -20.10
CA GLN A 229 -26.63 -7.25 -18.74
C GLN A 229 -25.42 -7.20 -17.77
N LEU A 230 -24.32 -6.51 -18.12
CA LEU A 230 -23.15 -6.32 -17.25
C LEU A 230 -22.87 -4.84 -17.01
N PHE A 231 -22.69 -4.47 -15.74
CA PHE A 231 -22.33 -3.10 -15.34
C PHE A 231 -21.09 -3.07 -14.45
N GLY A 232 -20.26 -2.03 -14.61
CA GLY A 232 -19.09 -1.77 -13.79
C GLY A 232 -19.44 -0.74 -12.71
N PRO A 233 -19.48 -1.10 -11.41
CA PRO A 233 -19.76 -0.16 -10.34
C PRO A 233 -18.75 0.99 -10.29
N TYR A 234 -19.20 2.21 -9.99
CA TYR A 234 -18.31 3.34 -9.71
C TYR A 234 -17.53 3.07 -8.42
N HIS A 235 -16.22 3.23 -8.48
CA HIS A 235 -15.33 2.95 -7.34
C HIS A 235 -14.15 3.91 -7.30
N GLN A 236 -13.46 3.97 -6.17
CA GLN A 236 -12.27 4.81 -6.00
C GLN A 236 -11.11 3.94 -5.54
N HIS A 237 -9.96 4.08 -6.18
CA HIS A 237 -8.70 3.49 -5.74
C HIS A 237 -7.96 4.52 -4.88
N PHE A 238 -7.51 4.16 -3.69
CA PHE A 238 -6.74 5.04 -2.81
C PHE A 238 -5.43 4.36 -2.38
N PHE A 239 -4.33 5.11 -2.47
CA PHE A 239 -2.98 4.68 -2.15
C PHE A 239 -2.40 5.64 -1.12
N ASN A 240 -1.76 5.10 -0.08
CA ASN A 240 -1.03 5.87 0.92
C ASN A 240 0.44 5.42 0.89
N VAL A 241 1.35 6.35 0.63
CA VAL A 241 2.78 6.06 0.46
C VAL A 241 3.55 6.72 1.60
N ARG A 242 4.15 5.87 2.45
CA ARG A 242 5.05 6.25 3.54
C ARG A 242 6.42 6.56 2.97
N LEU A 243 6.90 7.77 3.19
CA LEU A 243 8.18 8.30 2.72
C LEU A 243 8.95 8.80 3.94
N ASP A 244 9.83 7.96 4.44
CA ASP A 244 10.75 8.31 5.52
C ASP A 244 11.86 9.21 4.97
N LEU A 245 11.97 10.45 5.48
CA LEU A 245 12.81 11.49 4.86
C LEU A 245 14.18 11.61 5.53
N ALA A 246 15.21 11.78 4.70
CA ALA A 246 16.59 11.97 5.12
C ALA A 246 17.35 12.92 4.18
N ILE A 247 16.74 14.06 3.86
CA ILE A 247 17.28 15.06 2.93
C ILE A 247 18.53 15.67 3.56
N ASP A 248 19.72 15.37 3.01
CA ASP A 248 21.04 15.70 3.60
C ASP A 248 21.18 15.32 5.09
N GLY A 249 20.51 14.24 5.50
CA GLY A 249 20.38 13.83 6.90
C GLY A 249 18.93 13.92 7.39
N VAL A 250 18.69 13.39 8.59
CA VAL A 250 17.32 13.21 9.11
C VAL A 250 16.65 14.48 9.61
N ASP A 251 17.40 15.51 10.01
CA ASP A 251 16.85 16.70 10.66
C ASP A 251 16.20 17.64 9.62
N ASN A 252 14.94 17.35 9.28
CA ASN A 252 14.20 18.01 8.21
C ASN A 252 13.01 18.81 8.77
N THR A 253 12.48 19.74 7.98
CA THR A 253 11.27 20.52 8.28
C THR A 253 10.34 20.51 7.07
N ALA A 254 9.05 20.31 7.31
CA ALA A 254 8.02 20.40 6.26
C ALA A 254 7.44 21.81 6.13
N TYR A 255 7.19 22.23 4.90
CA TYR A 255 6.55 23.49 4.54
C TYR A 255 5.41 23.24 3.56
N MET A 256 4.26 23.88 3.78
CA MET A 256 3.21 24.02 2.78
C MET A 256 3.44 25.32 2.00
N VAL A 257 3.29 25.28 0.68
CA VAL A 257 3.48 26.43 -0.20
C VAL A 257 2.21 26.65 -1.00
N ASP A 258 1.54 27.75 -0.68
CA ASP A 258 0.43 28.33 -1.45
C ASP A 258 0.99 29.38 -2.43
N VAL A 259 0.36 29.51 -3.59
CA VAL A 259 0.54 30.63 -4.53
C VAL A 259 -0.65 31.55 -4.39
N GLU A 260 -0.41 32.83 -4.15
CA GLU A 260 -1.45 33.81 -3.83
C GLU A 260 -1.25 35.08 -4.67
N ALA A 261 -2.34 35.63 -5.22
CA ALA A 261 -2.30 36.87 -5.97
C ALA A 261 -2.15 38.07 -5.00
N ASP A 262 -1.41 39.08 -5.42
CA ASP A 262 -1.27 40.32 -4.67
C ASP A 262 -2.60 41.11 -4.72
N PRO A 263 -3.03 41.78 -3.62
CA PRO A 263 -4.21 42.63 -3.63
C PRO A 263 -4.17 43.73 -4.71
N ASP A 264 -5.33 44.13 -5.23
CA ASP A 264 -5.46 45.20 -6.23
C ASP A 264 -5.02 46.58 -5.72
N ASP A 265 -5.02 46.78 -4.40
CA ASP A 265 -4.59 47.99 -3.71
C ASP A 265 -3.15 47.91 -3.15
N ALA A 266 -2.43 46.82 -3.43
CA ALA A 266 -1.04 46.66 -2.99
C ALA A 266 -0.10 47.65 -3.71
N GLU A 267 0.77 48.31 -2.94
CA GLU A 267 1.65 49.42 -3.35
C GLU A 267 2.45 49.15 -4.65
N TYR A 268 2.85 47.89 -4.86
CA TYR A 268 3.68 47.46 -5.99
C TYR A 268 2.92 46.69 -7.09
N ASN A 269 1.58 46.53 -6.99
CA ASN A 269 0.74 45.76 -7.93
C ASN A 269 -0.02 46.66 -8.94
N ARG A 270 0.60 47.75 -9.42
CA ARG A 270 -0.03 48.76 -10.31
C ARG A 270 -0.74 48.21 -11.56
N PHE A 271 -0.41 47.00 -12.01
CA PHE A 271 -0.95 46.39 -13.22
C PHE A 271 -1.77 45.11 -12.94
N HIS A 272 -2.14 44.85 -11.68
CA HIS A 272 -3.07 43.77 -11.27
C HIS A 272 -2.61 42.37 -11.73
N ASN A 273 -1.29 42.13 -11.71
CA ASN A 273 -0.66 40.93 -12.28
C ASN A 273 0.41 40.32 -11.38
N ALA A 274 0.67 40.89 -10.20
CA ALA A 274 1.60 40.33 -9.23
C ALA A 274 0.98 39.16 -8.46
N PHE A 275 1.80 38.17 -8.17
CA PHE A 275 1.49 37.05 -7.31
C PHE A 275 2.78 36.57 -6.64
N HIS A 276 2.67 36.00 -5.45
CA HIS A 276 3.79 35.54 -4.65
C HIS A 276 3.57 34.13 -4.11
N ILE A 277 4.59 33.59 -3.44
CA ILE A 277 4.49 32.32 -2.71
C ILE A 277 4.36 32.59 -1.21
N ASN A 278 3.37 31.97 -0.59
CA ASN A 278 3.19 31.95 0.84
C ASN A 278 3.71 30.60 1.38
N LYS A 279 4.96 30.61 1.87
CA LYS A 279 5.68 29.43 2.38
C LYS A 279 5.45 29.31 3.89
N ILE A 280 4.47 28.49 4.26
CA ILE A 280 4.03 28.24 5.63
C ILE A 280 4.82 27.07 6.21
N ARG A 281 5.55 27.29 7.31
CA ARG A 281 6.20 26.21 8.06
C ARG A 281 5.15 25.39 8.80
N LEU A 282 5.29 24.07 8.79
CA LEU A 282 4.41 23.15 9.50
C LEU A 282 5.10 22.74 10.80
N ASP A 283 4.56 23.13 11.95
CA ASP A 283 5.23 22.97 13.24
C ASP A 283 4.83 21.69 13.98
N THR A 284 3.60 21.20 13.74
CA THR A 284 3.03 20.01 14.39
C THR A 284 2.30 19.11 13.40
N GLU A 285 2.08 17.86 13.80
CA GLU A 285 1.34 16.86 13.01
C GLU A 285 -0.04 17.33 12.56
N LYS A 286 -0.83 18.00 13.43
CA LYS A 286 -2.18 18.45 13.04
C LYS A 286 -2.16 19.63 12.07
N GLN A 287 -1.11 20.45 12.06
CA GLN A 287 -0.92 21.47 11.03
C GLN A 287 -0.58 20.86 9.67
N ALA A 288 0.14 19.72 9.65
CA ALA A 288 0.53 19.06 8.42
C ALA A 288 -0.62 18.33 7.70
N ARG A 289 -1.67 17.92 8.43
CA ARG A 289 -2.91 17.32 7.88
C ARG A 289 -3.55 18.28 6.87
N SER A 290 -3.32 18.05 5.57
CA SER A 290 -3.64 19.05 4.54
C SER A 290 -4.15 18.45 3.23
N HIS A 291 -4.97 19.23 2.51
CA HIS A 291 -5.46 18.91 1.17
C HIS A 291 -4.73 19.72 0.11
N LEU A 292 -4.66 19.17 -1.10
CA LEU A 292 -4.45 19.90 -2.35
C LEU A 292 -5.43 21.08 -2.48
N SER A 293 -4.96 22.14 -3.14
CA SER A 293 -5.81 23.23 -3.64
C SER A 293 -5.32 23.59 -5.05
N LEU A 294 -6.19 23.46 -6.04
CA LEU A 294 -5.90 23.88 -7.41
C LEU A 294 -5.86 25.40 -7.52
N GLU A 295 -6.78 26.09 -6.85
CA GLU A 295 -6.89 27.55 -6.79
C GLU A 295 -5.59 28.21 -6.33
N LYS A 296 -4.95 27.63 -5.30
CA LYS A 296 -3.67 28.11 -4.76
C LYS A 296 -2.43 27.41 -5.34
N SER A 297 -2.58 26.54 -6.34
CA SER A 297 -1.48 25.70 -6.87
C SER A 297 -0.64 25.00 -5.78
N ARG A 298 -1.32 24.54 -4.71
CA ARG A 298 -0.68 24.14 -3.45
C ARG A 298 0.29 22.99 -3.62
N SER A 299 1.43 23.10 -2.95
CA SER A 299 2.49 22.10 -2.93
C SER A 299 3.20 22.05 -1.58
N TRP A 300 4.11 21.09 -1.38
CA TRP A 300 4.88 20.94 -0.14
C TRP A 300 6.37 20.82 -0.43
N ILE A 301 7.20 21.41 0.42
CA ILE A 301 8.67 21.34 0.35
C ILE A 301 9.19 20.82 1.68
N PHE A 302 10.13 19.90 1.63
CA PHE A 302 10.80 19.29 2.78
C PHE A 302 12.26 19.69 2.71
N GLU A 303 12.78 20.32 3.76
CA GLU A 303 14.08 21.01 3.72
C GLU A 303 14.95 20.67 4.93
N ASN A 304 16.25 20.53 4.68
CA ASN A 304 17.27 20.44 5.71
C ASN A 304 17.69 21.86 6.14
N ASN A 305 17.35 22.24 7.37
CA ASN A 305 17.65 23.58 7.87
C ASN A 305 19.09 23.75 8.38
N SER A 306 19.92 22.71 8.32
CA SER A 306 21.36 22.76 8.63
C SER A 306 22.25 22.88 7.37
N THR A 307 21.91 22.17 6.30
CA THR A 307 22.66 22.18 5.02
C THR A 307 22.27 23.38 4.15
N ARG A 308 23.21 23.91 3.33
CA ARG A 308 22.97 25.04 2.42
C ARG A 308 23.58 24.79 1.04
N ASN A 309 22.87 25.25 0.01
CA ASN A 309 23.39 25.34 -1.36
C ASN A 309 24.21 26.63 -1.59
N ALA A 310 24.79 26.76 -2.77
CA ALA A 310 25.66 27.85 -3.21
C ALA A 310 25.04 29.26 -3.15
N ILE A 311 23.71 29.40 -3.04
CA ILE A 311 23.01 30.69 -2.84
C ILE A 311 22.53 30.90 -1.40
N GLY A 312 22.99 30.09 -0.44
CA GLY A 312 22.69 30.23 0.98
C GLY A 312 21.26 29.84 1.38
N GLN A 313 20.55 29.09 0.53
CA GLN A 313 19.21 28.56 0.83
C GLN A 313 19.31 27.12 1.38
N PRO A 314 18.34 26.66 2.20
CA PRO A 314 18.23 25.26 2.59
C PRO A 314 18.19 24.32 1.39
N THR A 315 18.79 23.14 1.52
CA THR A 315 18.62 22.05 0.55
C THR A 315 17.28 21.34 0.80
N GLY A 316 16.59 20.93 -0.26
CA GLY A 316 15.23 20.42 -0.13
C GLY A 316 14.69 19.66 -1.33
N TYR A 317 13.62 18.90 -1.10
CA TYR A 317 12.81 18.25 -2.14
C TYR A 317 11.37 18.76 -2.08
N LYS A 318 10.78 18.96 -3.25
CA LYS A 318 9.40 19.43 -3.42
C LYS A 318 8.51 18.30 -3.94
N LEU A 319 7.35 18.12 -3.32
CA LEU A 319 6.30 17.23 -3.76
C LEU A 319 5.49 17.86 -4.90
N TYR A 320 5.43 17.16 -6.02
CA TYR A 320 4.57 17.42 -7.16
C TYR A 320 3.48 16.34 -7.22
N PRO A 321 2.25 16.67 -6.83
CA PRO A 321 1.08 15.81 -6.99
C PRO A 321 0.86 15.39 -8.45
N GLY A 322 0.44 14.14 -8.68
CA GLY A 322 -0.12 13.68 -9.95
C GLY A 322 -1.64 13.73 -9.96
N GLU A 323 -2.28 12.82 -10.71
CA GLU A 323 -3.74 12.64 -10.67
C GLU A 323 -4.20 12.25 -9.26
N ASN A 324 -5.29 12.88 -8.81
CA ASN A 324 -5.81 12.71 -7.45
C ASN A 324 -7.33 12.94 -7.38
N CYS A 325 -7.98 12.44 -6.34
CA CYS A 325 -9.40 12.66 -6.08
C CYS A 325 -9.71 12.66 -4.57
N MET A 326 -10.82 13.28 -4.19
CA MET A 326 -11.33 13.24 -2.83
C MET A 326 -12.25 12.03 -2.61
N PRO A 327 -12.24 11.39 -1.43
CA PRO A 327 -13.13 10.27 -1.11
C PRO A 327 -14.59 10.74 -1.00
N LEU A 328 -15.41 10.32 -1.97
CA LEU A 328 -16.78 10.80 -2.22
C LEU A 328 -17.82 10.25 -1.25
N SER A 329 -17.50 9.18 -0.51
CA SER A 329 -18.40 8.63 0.50
C SER A 329 -18.59 9.59 1.68
N SER A 330 -19.67 9.42 2.43
CA SER A 330 -19.77 10.05 3.76
C SER A 330 -18.63 9.58 4.68
N LYS A 331 -18.10 10.48 5.52
CA LYS A 331 -17.16 10.12 6.60
C LYS A 331 -17.74 9.11 7.60
N ASN A 332 -19.07 9.00 7.67
CA ASN A 332 -19.77 8.03 8.52
C ASN A 332 -19.77 6.60 7.95
N ALA A 333 -19.33 6.39 6.71
CA ALA A 333 -19.21 5.05 6.11
C ALA A 333 -18.17 4.21 6.87
N TRP A 334 -18.46 2.92 7.10
CA TRP A 334 -17.57 2.06 7.89
C TRP A 334 -16.14 1.94 7.35
N TRP A 335 -15.95 1.95 6.03
CA TRP A 335 -14.60 1.94 5.45
C TRP A 335 -13.84 3.24 5.75
N ARG A 336 -14.50 4.41 5.78
CA ARG A 336 -13.88 5.71 6.14
C ARG A 336 -13.46 5.77 7.60
N LYS A 337 -14.26 5.17 8.50
CA LYS A 337 -13.90 5.06 9.92
C LYS A 337 -12.62 4.25 10.16
N ARG A 338 -12.22 3.38 9.21
CA ARG A 338 -11.10 2.43 9.30
C ARG A 338 -9.88 2.84 8.47
N ALA A 339 -10.10 3.52 7.35
CA ALA A 339 -9.06 3.98 6.41
C ALA A 339 -8.90 5.51 6.50
N SER A 340 -8.67 6.05 7.71
CA SER A 340 -8.67 7.50 7.95
C SER A 340 -7.65 8.27 7.09
N PHE A 341 -6.59 7.61 6.62
CA PHE A 341 -5.54 8.18 5.78
C PHE A 341 -6.07 8.86 4.49
N VAL A 342 -7.28 8.53 4.02
CA VAL A 342 -7.93 9.20 2.87
C VAL A 342 -8.53 10.57 3.20
N ASP A 343 -8.66 10.93 4.48
CA ASP A 343 -9.27 12.20 4.88
C ASP A 343 -8.38 13.42 4.62
N TYR A 344 -7.09 13.24 4.33
CA TYR A 344 -6.15 14.29 3.92
C TYR A 344 -5.18 13.76 2.85
N HIS A 345 -4.72 14.63 1.95
CA HIS A 345 -3.77 14.27 0.89
C HIS A 345 -2.34 14.18 1.42
N VAL A 346 -1.97 15.02 2.39
CA VAL A 346 -0.66 15.02 3.03
C VAL A 346 -0.82 14.94 4.54
N TRP A 347 0.01 14.09 5.14
CA TRP A 347 0.27 14.01 6.57
C TRP A 347 1.79 14.04 6.77
N VAL A 348 2.26 14.58 7.88
CA VAL A 348 3.65 14.47 8.31
C VAL A 348 3.66 14.08 9.78
N THR A 349 4.36 13.00 10.11
CA THR A 349 4.64 12.56 11.48
C THR A 349 6.14 12.75 11.76
N PRO A 350 6.59 12.85 13.03
CA PRO A 350 7.96 12.45 13.34
C PRO A 350 8.16 10.96 13.03
N PHE A 351 9.41 10.52 12.86
CA PHE A 351 9.72 9.10 12.76
C PHE A 351 9.41 8.36 14.07
N HIS A 352 8.83 7.16 13.94
CA HIS A 352 8.66 6.19 15.02
C HIS A 352 8.72 4.77 14.42
N GLU A 353 9.51 3.87 15.02
CA GLU A 353 9.79 2.54 14.45
C GLU A 353 8.52 1.70 14.20
N ASN A 354 7.53 1.79 15.09
CA ASN A 354 6.30 0.99 15.01
C ASN A 354 5.15 1.72 14.28
N GLU A 355 5.40 2.89 13.68
CA GLU A 355 4.42 3.60 12.83
C GLU A 355 4.72 3.34 11.35
N MET A 356 4.22 2.21 10.84
CA MET A 356 4.55 1.69 9.50
C MET A 356 3.40 1.72 8.48
N PHE A 357 2.13 1.76 8.92
CA PHE A 357 0.98 1.60 8.02
C PHE A 357 -0.07 2.70 8.23
N GLY A 358 -0.57 3.30 7.14
CA GLY A 358 -1.55 4.39 7.19
C GLY A 358 -2.88 4.04 7.87
N SER A 359 -3.24 2.75 7.91
CA SER A 359 -4.40 2.18 8.63
C SER A 359 -4.02 1.29 9.82
N GLY A 360 -2.75 1.35 10.28
CA GLY A 360 -2.17 0.49 11.32
C GLY A 360 -2.03 -0.99 10.93
N ASN A 361 -1.46 -1.79 11.85
CA ASN A 361 -0.99 -3.16 11.60
C ASN A 361 -2.12 -4.16 11.26
N TYR A 362 -3.31 -3.96 11.84
CA TYR A 362 -4.43 -4.90 11.77
C TYR A 362 -5.69 -4.26 11.19
N PRO A 363 -5.71 -3.94 9.88
CA PRO A 363 -6.87 -3.30 9.25
C PRO A 363 -8.02 -4.27 8.98
N ASN A 364 -7.80 -5.60 8.99
CA ASN A 364 -8.87 -6.56 8.76
C ASN A 364 -9.84 -6.59 9.96
N GLN A 365 -11.15 -6.56 9.68
CA GLN A 365 -12.25 -6.50 10.66
C GLN A 365 -12.15 -5.41 11.77
N CYS A 366 -11.22 -4.45 11.68
CA CYS A 366 -11.08 -3.39 12.68
C CYS A 366 -12.33 -2.48 12.73
N GLN A 367 -12.70 -2.01 13.93
CA GLN A 367 -13.91 -1.21 14.13
C GLN A 367 -13.70 0.31 13.96
N SER A 368 -12.46 0.75 14.11
CA SER A 368 -12.02 2.15 14.04
C SER A 368 -10.62 2.23 13.42
N ASP A 369 -10.20 3.43 13.05
CA ASP A 369 -8.81 3.70 12.69
C ASP A 369 -7.86 3.39 13.87
N ILE A 370 -6.69 2.86 13.49
CA ILE A 370 -5.56 2.56 14.36
C ILE A 370 -4.23 3.04 13.74
N GLY A 371 -4.29 3.73 12.60
CA GLY A 371 -3.16 4.33 11.88
C GLY A 371 -3.15 5.87 11.98
N LEU A 372 -3.13 6.54 10.82
CA LEU A 372 -2.65 7.92 10.70
C LEU A 372 -3.41 8.99 11.50
N HIS A 373 -4.73 8.88 11.67
CA HIS A 373 -5.46 9.83 12.51
C HIS A 373 -5.04 9.67 13.98
N LYS A 374 -4.96 8.42 14.45
CA LYS A 374 -4.53 8.07 15.81
C LYS A 374 -3.07 8.43 16.09
N TYR A 375 -2.17 8.21 15.13
CA TYR A 375 -0.77 8.62 15.26
C TYR A 375 -0.67 10.14 15.46
N THR A 376 -1.35 10.91 14.60
CA THR A 376 -1.30 12.39 14.59
C THR A 376 -2.22 13.08 15.61
N GLU A 377 -2.97 12.34 16.44
CA GLU A 377 -3.68 12.91 17.59
C GLU A 377 -2.71 13.47 18.65
N GLN A 378 -1.52 12.87 18.74
CA GLN A 378 -0.42 13.25 19.64
C GLN A 378 0.10 14.69 19.41
N ASP A 379 -0.09 15.25 18.20
CA ASP A 379 0.32 16.62 17.82
C ASP A 379 1.82 16.92 18.00
N ARG A 380 2.65 15.91 17.76
CA ARG A 380 4.10 15.96 17.96
C ARG A 380 4.72 17.05 17.07
N SER A 381 5.82 17.65 17.53
CA SER A 381 6.53 18.63 16.71
C SER A 381 7.33 17.96 15.60
N ILE A 382 7.28 18.56 14.40
CA ILE A 382 7.89 18.08 13.15
C ILE A 382 8.91 19.08 12.57
N VAL A 383 9.41 20.02 13.39
CA VAL A 383 10.41 21.02 12.98
C VAL A 383 11.82 20.50 13.28
N ASN A 384 12.69 20.50 12.27
CA ASN A 384 14.11 20.12 12.35
C ASN A 384 14.31 18.78 13.07
N ARG A 385 13.64 17.74 12.57
CA ARG A 385 13.57 16.39 13.14
C ARG A 385 13.50 15.34 12.05
N ASP A 386 13.79 14.11 12.43
CA ASP A 386 13.46 12.91 11.66
C ASP A 386 11.93 12.83 11.44
N ILE A 387 11.48 12.90 10.18
CA ILE A 387 10.07 13.03 9.79
C ILE A 387 9.69 12.10 8.64
N VAL A 388 8.45 11.60 8.69
CA VAL A 388 7.86 10.74 7.67
C VAL A 388 6.72 11.50 6.99
N LEU A 389 6.85 11.69 5.68
CA LEU A 389 5.74 12.13 4.82
C LEU A 389 4.85 10.92 4.53
N TRP A 390 3.54 11.09 4.71
CA TRP A 390 2.55 10.13 4.23
C TRP A 390 1.69 10.82 3.18
N TYR A 391 1.86 10.44 1.92
CA TYR A 391 1.11 11.02 0.81
C TYR A 391 -0.04 10.09 0.40
N THR A 392 -1.27 10.59 0.47
CA THR A 392 -2.46 9.90 -0.03
C THR A 392 -2.91 10.48 -1.36
N PHE A 393 -3.13 9.59 -2.32
CA PHE A 393 -3.72 9.92 -3.61
C PHE A 393 -4.69 8.83 -4.06
N GLY A 394 -5.55 9.15 -5.02
CA GLY A 394 -6.48 8.19 -5.56
C GLY A 394 -7.12 8.59 -6.88
N VAL A 395 -7.82 7.66 -7.51
CA VAL A 395 -8.55 7.87 -8.78
C VAL A 395 -9.99 7.44 -8.62
N THR A 396 -10.92 8.32 -9.01
CA THR A 396 -12.35 8.01 -9.14
C THR A 396 -12.58 7.33 -10.48
N HIS A 397 -12.74 6.01 -10.46
CA HIS A 397 -12.95 5.24 -11.66
C HIS A 397 -14.45 5.19 -12.01
N ILE A 398 -14.77 5.74 -13.19
CA ILE A 398 -16.04 5.61 -13.88
C ILE A 398 -15.80 4.63 -15.04
N PRO A 399 -16.12 3.34 -14.91
CA PRO A 399 -15.78 2.34 -15.92
C PRO A 399 -16.43 2.59 -17.27
N ARG A 400 -15.78 2.18 -18.36
CA ARG A 400 -16.24 2.33 -19.75
C ARG A 400 -16.12 1.02 -20.52
N GLN A 401 -16.62 0.97 -21.75
CA GLN A 401 -16.63 -0.26 -22.55
C GLN A 401 -15.21 -0.68 -22.98
N GLU A 402 -14.31 0.27 -23.19
CA GLU A 402 -12.90 0.05 -23.50
C GLU A 402 -12.11 -0.56 -22.33
N ASP A 403 -12.68 -0.53 -21.12
CA ASP A 403 -12.07 -1.10 -19.91
C ASP A 403 -12.38 -2.61 -19.77
N PHE A 404 -13.02 -3.23 -20.78
CA PHE A 404 -13.43 -4.63 -20.85
C PHE A 404 -13.03 -5.27 -22.20
N PRO A 405 -12.64 -6.57 -22.24
CA PRO A 405 -12.51 -7.49 -21.11
C PRO A 405 -11.28 -7.24 -20.25
N VAL A 406 -10.28 -6.50 -20.73
CA VAL A 406 -9.07 -6.16 -19.96
C VAL A 406 -8.84 -4.65 -20.06
N MET A 407 -8.81 -3.99 -18.91
CA MET A 407 -8.68 -2.53 -18.82
C MET A 407 -7.27 -2.07 -19.25
N PRO A 408 -7.16 -1.14 -20.21
CA PRO A 408 -5.92 -0.44 -20.52
C PRO A 408 -5.33 0.23 -19.27
N VAL A 409 -4.01 0.46 -19.27
CA VAL A 409 -3.36 1.03 -18.08
C VAL A 409 -3.83 2.46 -17.81
N VAL A 410 -4.48 2.66 -16.67
CA VAL A 410 -4.69 3.97 -16.04
C VAL A 410 -3.54 4.20 -15.05
N VAL A 411 -2.94 5.39 -15.12
CA VAL A 411 -1.73 5.76 -14.38
C VAL A 411 -2.03 6.86 -13.37
N CYS A 412 -1.71 6.65 -12.09
CA CYS A 412 -1.71 7.70 -11.08
C CYS A 412 -0.45 7.63 -10.21
N GLY A 413 -0.16 8.69 -9.44
CA GLY A 413 1.11 8.78 -8.73
C GLY A 413 1.51 10.19 -8.33
N PHE A 414 2.80 10.39 -8.11
CA PHE A 414 3.41 11.69 -7.77
C PHE A 414 4.89 11.73 -8.13
N THR A 415 5.51 12.89 -7.95
CA THR A 415 6.96 13.07 -8.14
C THR A 415 7.56 13.91 -7.02
N LEU A 416 8.65 13.46 -6.40
CA LEU A 416 9.54 14.31 -5.60
C LEU A 416 10.68 14.82 -6.48
N LYS A 417 10.83 16.14 -6.60
CA LYS A 417 11.90 16.79 -7.36
C LYS A 417 12.85 17.57 -6.44
N PRO A 418 14.16 17.61 -6.72
CA PRO A 418 15.08 18.48 -5.99
C PRO A 418 14.67 19.95 -6.14
N ASN A 419 14.65 20.68 -5.04
CA ASN A 419 14.22 22.07 -4.95
C ASN A 419 15.29 22.83 -4.14
N GLY A 420 16.33 23.31 -4.83
CA GLY A 420 17.52 23.88 -4.17
C GLY A 420 18.45 22.84 -3.53
N PHE A 421 18.25 21.55 -3.79
CA PHE A 421 19.14 20.48 -3.28
C PHE A 421 20.53 20.50 -3.93
N PHE A 422 20.59 20.72 -5.24
CA PHE A 422 21.83 20.83 -6.01
C PHE A 422 22.14 22.30 -6.31
N ASP A 423 23.43 22.68 -6.30
CA ASP A 423 23.90 24.03 -6.61
C ASP A 423 23.66 24.45 -8.07
N ILE A 424 23.65 23.47 -8.98
CA ILE A 424 23.37 23.62 -10.41
C ILE A 424 22.50 22.44 -10.89
N ASN A 425 22.09 22.45 -12.16
CA ASN A 425 21.39 21.31 -12.76
C ASN A 425 22.26 20.02 -12.65
N PRO A 426 21.81 18.96 -11.94
CA PRO A 426 22.58 17.74 -11.69
C PRO A 426 22.74 16.83 -12.93
N SER A 427 22.23 17.25 -14.09
CA SER A 427 22.39 16.57 -15.38
C SER A 427 23.29 17.33 -16.36
N SER A 428 24.03 18.35 -15.88
CA SER A 428 24.87 19.22 -16.74
C SER A 428 26.11 18.53 -17.32
N ASP A 429 26.54 17.42 -16.72
CA ASP A 429 27.69 16.61 -17.10
C ASP A 429 27.31 15.35 -17.91
N ILE A 430 26.02 15.05 -18.06
CA ILE A 430 25.54 13.89 -18.82
C ILE A 430 25.94 14.06 -20.31
N PRO A 431 26.76 13.15 -20.88
CA PRO A 431 27.18 13.25 -22.26
C PRO A 431 26.01 13.03 -23.21
N LYS A 432 26.04 13.70 -24.37
CA LYS A 432 25.05 13.49 -25.44
C LYS A 432 25.04 12.01 -25.84
N ALA A 433 23.86 11.40 -25.87
CA ALA A 433 23.68 10.01 -26.27
C ALA A 433 24.23 9.79 -27.70
N ILE A 434 25.30 9.01 -27.80
CA ILE A 434 25.93 8.67 -29.07
C ILE A 434 25.02 7.68 -29.80
N LYS A 435 24.24 8.17 -30.77
CA LYS A 435 23.57 7.29 -31.73
C LYS A 435 24.63 6.53 -32.52
N LYS A 436 24.75 5.22 -32.29
CA LYS A 436 25.30 4.33 -33.31
C LYS A 436 24.42 4.45 -34.55
N ILE A 437 25.04 4.73 -35.69
CA ILE A 437 24.42 4.56 -37.00
C ILE A 437 24.70 3.12 -37.40
N ASP A 438 23.66 2.31 -37.58
CA ASP A 438 23.83 1.00 -38.21
C ASP A 438 24.11 1.19 -39.70
N GLU A 439 25.36 0.97 -40.11
CA GLU A 439 25.80 1.04 -41.52
C GLU A 439 25.25 -0.12 -42.40
N ALA A 440 24.22 -0.82 -41.92
CA ALA A 440 23.66 -2.03 -42.51
C ALA A 440 23.00 -1.83 -43.89
N CYS A 441 22.60 -0.59 -44.23
CA CYS A 441 21.89 -0.29 -45.48
C CYS A 441 22.76 0.24 -46.63
N CYS A 442 24.08 0.42 -46.43
CA CYS A 442 24.98 1.02 -47.43
C CYS A 442 25.91 0.01 -48.11
N LYS A 443 25.48 -1.25 -48.25
CA LYS A 443 26.19 -2.31 -48.99
C LYS A 443 25.30 -2.94 -50.07
N ASN A 444 25.21 -2.26 -51.20
CA ASN A 444 24.97 -2.79 -52.55
C ASN A 444 25.38 -1.72 -53.57
#